data_AF-A0A6V8N344-F1
#
_entry.id   AF-A0A6V8N344-F1
#
_cell.length_a   1.000
_cell.length_b   1.000
_cell.length_c   1.000
_cell.angle_alpha   90.00
_cell.angle_beta   90.00
_cell.angle_gamma   90.00
#
_symmetry.space_group_name_H-M   'P 1'
#
loop_
_entity.id
_entity.type
_entity.pdbx_description
1 polymer ?
#
loop_
_entity_poly.entity_id
_entity_poly.type
_entity_poly.pdbx_seq_one_letter_code
_entity_poly.pdbx_strand_id
1 'polypeptide(L)'
;MTNHVHFVAVPDEVESLARTFGEANRLYTRMKNFSQNVRGYLFQGRFGSCVLDEAHLIAAARYIDQNPVRAGMVENAWDYEWSSAKFHMGIRTIDILVADRTLMGLVHNWQELLAEQDTNANAVLRAGSKIGRPMGSDGFLESIEHLTGRNLRKGRAGRPKKKGRRGRL
;
A
#
# COMPACT_ATOMS: atom_id res chain seq x y z
N MET A 1 -2.16 -2.61 -14.15
CA MET A 1 -3.46 -2.48 -13.47
C MET A 1 -4.39 -1.61 -14.29
N THR A 2 -5.56 -2.11 -14.69
CA THR A 2 -6.53 -1.36 -15.51
C THR A 2 -7.54 -0.55 -14.70
N ASN A 3 -7.74 -0.88 -13.41
CA ASN A 3 -8.81 -0.31 -12.59
C ASN A 3 -8.37 0.25 -11.21
N HIS A 4 -7.10 0.15 -10.84
CA HIS A 4 -6.55 0.74 -9.61
C HIS A 4 -5.04 0.93 -9.70
N VAL A 5 -4.45 1.60 -8.71
CA VAL A 5 -3.01 1.84 -8.59
C VAL A 5 -2.56 1.55 -7.15
N HIS A 6 -1.30 1.15 -6.99
CA HIS A 6 -0.67 0.88 -5.68
C HIS A 6 0.61 1.69 -5.57
N PHE A 7 0.89 2.24 -4.39
CA PHE A 7 2.08 3.03 -4.11
C PHE A 7 2.72 2.60 -2.80
N VAL A 8 4.04 2.63 -2.74
CA VAL A 8 4.80 2.80 -1.50
C VAL A 8 5.17 4.27 -1.42
N ALA A 9 4.86 4.91 -0.31
CA ALA A 9 5.13 6.34 -0.12
C ALA A 9 5.55 6.63 1.31
N VAL A 10 6.52 7.53 1.46
CA VAL A 10 6.93 8.10 2.74
C VAL A 10 6.36 9.53 2.79
N PRO A 11 5.37 9.80 3.63
CA PRO A 11 4.82 11.15 3.75
C PRO A 11 5.72 12.05 4.59
N ASP A 12 5.96 13.28 4.12
CA ASP A 12 6.71 14.30 4.87
C ASP A 12 5.92 14.81 6.09
N GLU A 13 4.60 14.91 5.97
CA GLU A 13 3.70 15.41 7.01
C GLU A 13 2.51 14.47 7.22
N VAL A 14 1.84 14.61 8.36
CA VAL A 14 0.68 13.81 8.77
C VAL A 14 -0.44 13.82 7.72
N GLU A 15 -0.62 14.93 7.00
CA GLU A 15 -1.70 15.10 6.02
C GLU A 15 -1.26 14.86 4.57
N SER A 16 0.04 14.64 4.31
CA SER A 16 0.59 14.62 2.94
C SER A 16 -0.08 13.56 2.06
N LEU A 17 -0.29 12.34 2.56
CA LEU A 17 -0.98 11.30 1.76
C LEU A 17 -2.39 11.73 1.37
N ALA A 18 -3.15 12.27 2.32
CA ALA A 18 -4.54 12.65 2.10
C ALA A 18 -4.67 13.79 1.09
N ARG A 19 -3.82 14.81 1.21
CA ARG A 19 -3.79 15.96 0.30
C ARG A 19 -3.31 15.54 -1.09
N THR A 20 -2.22 14.78 -1.18
CA THR A 20 -1.64 14.34 -2.46
C THR A 20 -2.59 13.46 -3.24
N PHE A 21 -3.09 12.36 -2.65
CA PHE A 21 -3.99 11.46 -3.38
C PHE A 21 -5.38 12.04 -3.59
N GLY A 22 -5.88 12.88 -2.65
CA GLY A 22 -7.12 13.61 -2.83
C GLY A 22 -7.08 14.52 -4.05
N GLU A 23 -6.02 15.32 -4.17
CA GLU A 23 -5.86 16.26 -5.26
C GLU A 23 -5.56 15.56 -6.59
N ALA A 24 -4.67 14.57 -6.61
CA ALA A 24 -4.39 13.78 -7.81
C ALA A 24 -5.66 13.11 -8.36
N ASN A 25 -6.47 12.49 -7.50
CA ASN A 25 -7.73 11.87 -7.91
C ASN A 25 -8.74 12.91 -8.43
N ARG A 26 -8.81 14.08 -7.79
CA ARG A 26 -9.69 15.18 -8.22
C ARG A 26 -9.30 15.70 -9.61
N LEU A 27 -8.02 16.00 -9.82
CA LEU A 27 -7.48 16.50 -11.08
C LEU A 27 -7.67 15.48 -12.21
N TYR A 28 -7.36 14.20 -11.94
CA TYR A 28 -7.53 13.14 -12.94
C TYR A 28 -8.99 12.89 -13.29
N THR A 29 -9.90 12.85 -12.29
CA THR A 29 -11.35 12.73 -12.51
C THR A 29 -11.85 13.88 -13.37
N ARG A 30 -11.46 15.11 -13.04
CA ARG A 30 -11.82 16.31 -13.79
C ARG A 30 -11.37 16.19 -15.24
N MET A 31 -10.08 15.91 -15.47
CA MET A 31 -9.50 15.75 -16.80
C MET A 31 -10.25 14.68 -17.62
N LYS A 32 -10.49 13.48 -17.06
CA LYS A 32 -11.18 12.40 -17.76
C LYS A 32 -12.64 12.74 -18.07
N ASN A 33 -13.38 13.25 -17.10
CA ASN A 33 -14.78 13.63 -17.29
C ASN A 33 -14.95 14.69 -18.37
N PHE A 34 -14.09 15.71 -18.41
CA PHE A 34 -14.11 16.72 -19.48
C PHE A 34 -13.78 16.11 -20.84
N SER A 35 -12.75 15.26 -20.93
CA SER A 35 -12.37 14.62 -22.19
C SER A 35 -13.44 13.70 -22.78
N GLN A 36 -14.33 13.17 -21.93
CA GLN A 36 -15.39 12.23 -22.32
C GLN A 36 -16.80 12.85 -22.30
N ASN A 37 -16.92 14.14 -21.96
CA ASN A 37 -18.19 14.84 -21.77
C ASN A 37 -19.17 14.12 -20.82
N VAL A 38 -18.64 13.55 -19.72
CA VAL A 38 -19.43 12.86 -18.69
C VAL A 38 -19.31 13.58 -17.34
N ARG A 39 -20.18 13.21 -16.40
CA ARG A 39 -20.16 13.71 -15.01
C ARG A 39 -20.25 12.54 -14.04
N GLY A 40 -19.71 12.72 -12.85
CA GLY A 40 -19.77 11.72 -11.77
C GLY A 40 -18.41 11.37 -11.19
N TYR A 41 -18.42 10.40 -10.28
CA TYR A 41 -17.23 9.90 -9.60
C TYR A 41 -16.51 8.86 -10.46
N LEU A 42 -15.18 9.04 -10.65
CA LEU A 42 -14.34 8.08 -11.35
C LEU A 42 -13.74 7.03 -10.39
N PHE A 43 -13.32 7.47 -9.20
CA PHE A 43 -12.76 6.60 -8.17
C PHE A 43 -13.85 6.09 -7.24
N GLN A 44 -13.77 4.80 -6.87
CA GLN A 44 -14.78 4.12 -6.06
C GLN A 44 -14.77 4.50 -4.56
N GLY A 45 -13.86 5.36 -4.12
CA GLY A 45 -13.78 5.81 -2.74
C GLY A 45 -12.47 6.51 -2.40
N ARG A 46 -12.22 6.65 -1.09
CA ARG A 46 -10.94 7.15 -0.57
C ARG A 46 -9.84 6.12 -0.83
N PHE A 47 -8.59 6.58 -0.92
CA PHE A 47 -7.44 5.68 -0.92
C PHE A 47 -7.38 4.88 0.39
N GLY A 48 -6.91 3.63 0.31
CA GLY A 48 -6.53 2.84 1.47
C GLY A 48 -5.03 2.96 1.71
N SER A 49 -4.61 2.95 2.97
CA SER A 49 -3.20 3.02 3.36
C SER A 49 -2.97 2.25 4.65
N CYS A 50 -1.80 1.63 4.77
CA CYS A 50 -1.34 0.92 5.95
C CYS A 50 0.16 1.17 6.14
N VAL A 51 0.60 1.26 7.40
CA VAL A 51 2.03 1.39 7.73
C VAL A 51 2.68 0.01 7.63
N LEU A 52 3.92 -0.05 7.14
CA LEU A 52 4.68 -1.29 6.94
C LEU A 52 5.94 -1.26 7.80
N ASP A 53 6.31 -2.41 8.37
CA ASP A 53 7.69 -2.65 8.79
C ASP A 53 8.57 -3.03 7.58
N GLU A 54 9.87 -3.24 7.81
CA GLU A 54 10.83 -3.53 6.74
C GLU A 54 10.51 -4.80 5.93
N ALA A 55 10.19 -5.90 6.61
CA ALA A 55 9.85 -7.16 5.94
C ALA A 55 8.57 -7.01 5.10
N HIS A 56 7.57 -6.31 5.62
CA HIS A 56 6.32 -6.06 4.89
C HIS A 56 6.50 -5.02 3.77
N LEU A 57 7.45 -4.09 3.91
CA LEU A 57 7.84 -3.16 2.86
C LEU A 57 8.42 -3.89 1.65
N ILE A 58 9.36 -4.82 1.86
CA ILE A 58 9.93 -5.65 0.79
C ILE A 58 8.84 -6.50 0.13
N ALA A 59 7.98 -7.14 0.93
CA ALA A 59 6.85 -7.91 0.42
C ALA A 59 5.88 -7.04 -0.39
N ALA A 60 5.61 -5.80 0.06
CA ALA A 60 4.76 -4.86 -0.65
C ALA A 60 5.36 -4.42 -1.99
N ALA A 61 6.66 -4.12 -2.03
CA ALA A 61 7.36 -3.78 -3.26
C ALA A 61 7.26 -4.91 -4.29
N ARG A 62 7.57 -6.16 -3.87
CA ARG A 62 7.40 -7.37 -4.70
C ARG A 62 5.95 -7.51 -5.19
N TYR A 63 4.98 -7.39 -4.29
CA TYR A 63 3.56 -7.49 -4.63
C TYR A 63 3.14 -6.47 -5.69
N ILE A 64 3.58 -5.22 -5.54
CA ILE A 64 3.24 -4.11 -6.45
C ILE A 64 3.82 -4.38 -7.83
N ASP A 65 5.11 -4.69 -7.93
CA ASP A 65 5.79 -4.94 -9.19
C ASP A 65 5.27 -6.20 -9.90
N GLN A 66 4.87 -7.24 -9.14
CA GLN A 66 4.28 -8.46 -9.71
C GLN A 66 2.79 -8.34 -10.09
N ASN A 67 2.07 -7.28 -9.69
CA ASN A 67 0.63 -7.18 -9.97
C ASN A 67 0.28 -7.24 -11.48
N PRO A 68 1.00 -6.56 -12.39
CA PRO A 68 0.75 -6.67 -13.83
C PRO A 68 0.90 -8.11 -14.37
N VAL A 69 1.90 -8.85 -13.90
CA VAL A 69 2.11 -10.27 -14.26
C VAL A 69 0.96 -11.12 -13.73
N ARG A 70 0.60 -10.94 -12.46
CA ARG A 70 -0.51 -11.65 -11.81
C ARG A 70 -1.87 -11.33 -12.44
N ALA A 71 -2.02 -10.18 -13.07
CA ALA A 71 -3.20 -9.77 -13.82
C ALA A 71 -3.19 -10.28 -15.27
N GLY A 72 -2.15 -11.02 -15.70
CA GLY A 72 -2.01 -11.52 -17.07
C GLY A 72 -1.78 -10.43 -18.11
N MET A 73 -1.29 -9.25 -17.71
CA MET A 73 -1.11 -8.11 -18.61
C MET A 73 0.24 -8.16 -19.34
N VAL A 74 1.25 -8.76 -18.71
CA VAL A 74 2.63 -8.88 -19.20
C VAL A 74 3.24 -10.18 -18.67
N GLU A 75 4.29 -10.68 -19.34
CA GLU A 75 5.02 -11.88 -18.90
C GLU A 75 5.98 -11.57 -17.75
N ASN A 76 6.75 -10.49 -17.84
CA ASN A 76 7.67 -10.06 -16.79
C ASN A 76 7.23 -8.74 -16.16
N ALA A 77 7.56 -8.53 -14.88
CA ALA A 77 7.19 -7.33 -14.14
C ALA A 77 7.74 -6.05 -14.79
N TRP A 78 8.97 -6.11 -15.31
CA TRP A 78 9.63 -4.99 -16.00
C TRP A 78 9.10 -4.75 -17.42
N ASP A 79 8.23 -5.59 -17.97
CA ASP A 79 7.59 -5.30 -19.26
C ASP A 79 6.43 -4.31 -19.11
N TYR A 80 5.92 -4.12 -17.89
CA TYR A 80 4.84 -3.18 -17.63
C TYR A 80 5.36 -1.74 -17.55
N GLU A 81 4.92 -0.90 -18.50
CA GLU A 81 5.43 0.46 -18.66
C GLU A 81 5.06 1.42 -17.50
N TRP A 82 3.97 1.12 -16.80
CA TRP A 82 3.39 1.99 -15.76
C TRP A 82 3.74 1.51 -14.33
N SER A 83 4.95 0.98 -14.13
CA SER A 83 5.51 0.65 -12.83
C SER A 83 6.99 1.02 -12.75
N SER A 84 7.52 1.07 -11.51
CA SER A 84 8.93 1.30 -11.24
C SER A 84 9.80 0.04 -11.38
N ALA A 85 9.22 -1.11 -11.76
CA ALA A 85 9.93 -2.38 -11.93
C ALA A 85 11.13 -2.25 -12.89
N LYS A 86 11.01 -1.50 -14.01
CA LYS A 86 12.14 -1.25 -14.92
C LYS A 86 13.29 -0.51 -14.23
N PHE A 87 12.96 0.46 -13.38
CA PHE A 87 13.96 1.24 -12.63
C PHE A 87 14.65 0.38 -11.58
N HIS A 88 13.88 -0.40 -10.83
CA HIS A 88 14.41 -1.33 -9.83
C HIS A 88 15.30 -2.44 -10.45
N MET A 89 14.98 -2.89 -11.66
CA MET A 89 15.80 -3.84 -12.44
C MET A 89 17.03 -3.20 -13.09
N GLY A 90 17.24 -1.88 -12.96
CA GLY A 90 18.34 -1.17 -13.63
C GLY A 90 18.18 -1.02 -15.15
N ILE A 91 17.05 -1.44 -15.72
CA ILE A 91 16.73 -1.31 -17.16
C ILE A 91 16.43 0.16 -17.49
N ARG A 92 15.84 0.89 -16.54
CA ARG A 92 15.56 2.33 -16.63
C ARG A 92 16.44 3.08 -15.64
N THR A 93 17.08 4.15 -16.10
CA THR A 93 18.01 4.95 -15.27
C THR A 93 17.32 5.97 -14.38
N ILE A 94 16.11 6.42 -14.74
CA ILE A 94 15.36 7.47 -14.03
C ILE A 94 13.90 7.04 -13.92
N ASP A 95 13.34 7.10 -12.72
CA ASP A 95 11.90 7.01 -12.48
C ASP A 95 11.42 8.31 -11.82
N ILE A 96 10.27 8.82 -12.28
CA ILE A 96 9.74 10.12 -11.84
C ILE A 96 9.08 10.07 -10.46
N LEU A 97 8.73 8.88 -9.97
CA LEU A 97 8.08 8.66 -8.67
C LEU A 97 9.06 8.10 -7.62
N VAL A 98 10.17 7.48 -8.05
CA VAL A 98 11.17 6.97 -7.11
C VAL A 98 12.16 8.08 -6.72
N ALA A 99 11.79 8.82 -5.67
CA ALA A 99 12.65 9.85 -5.07
C ALA A 99 13.62 9.27 -4.03
N ASP A 100 13.20 8.22 -3.31
CA ASP A 100 13.95 7.59 -2.23
C ASP A 100 14.54 6.24 -2.70
N ARG A 101 15.84 6.03 -2.47
CA ARG A 101 16.57 4.81 -2.84
C ARG A 101 16.77 3.83 -1.67
N THR A 102 16.17 4.08 -0.51
CA THR A 102 16.24 3.22 0.69
C THR A 102 15.83 1.80 0.36
N LEU A 103 14.76 1.62 -0.42
CA LEU A 103 14.33 0.31 -0.91
C LEU A 103 15.43 -0.43 -1.69
N MET A 104 16.23 0.26 -2.50
CA MET A 104 17.36 -0.33 -3.22
C MET A 104 18.51 -0.71 -2.29
N GLY A 105 18.63 -0.07 -1.13
CA GLY A 105 19.57 -0.47 -0.09
C GLY A 105 19.15 -1.74 0.65
N LEU A 106 17.85 -1.98 0.76
CA LEU A 106 17.27 -3.15 1.44
C LEU A 106 17.19 -4.39 0.54
N VAL A 107 17.04 -4.21 -0.78
CA VAL A 107 16.92 -5.31 -1.75
C VAL A 107 18.13 -5.31 -2.67
N HIS A 108 19.03 -6.25 -2.46
CA HIS A 108 20.27 -6.36 -3.24
C HIS A 108 20.07 -6.99 -4.62
N ASN A 109 19.04 -7.82 -4.79
CA ASN A 109 18.75 -8.50 -6.05
C ASN A 109 17.25 -8.44 -6.37
N TRP A 110 16.87 -7.45 -7.18
CA TRP A 110 15.46 -7.25 -7.52
C TRP A 110 14.90 -8.37 -8.40
N GLN A 111 15.74 -8.99 -9.23
CA GLN A 111 15.34 -10.10 -10.08
C GLN A 111 14.97 -11.33 -9.24
N GLU A 112 15.76 -11.65 -8.22
CA GLU A 112 15.49 -12.73 -7.28
C GLU A 112 14.22 -12.45 -6.47
N LEU A 113 14.06 -11.22 -5.98
CA LEU A 113 12.84 -10.80 -5.30
C LEU A 113 11.59 -11.02 -6.18
N LEU A 114 11.67 -10.71 -7.48
CA LEU A 114 10.57 -10.89 -8.41
C LEU A 114 10.35 -12.34 -8.86
N ALA A 115 11.35 -13.21 -8.74
CA ALA A 115 11.22 -14.64 -9.00
C ALA A 115 10.49 -15.38 -7.86
N GLU A 116 10.51 -14.84 -6.63
CA GLU A 116 9.81 -15.42 -5.50
C GLU A 116 8.28 -15.33 -5.64
N GLN A 117 7.61 -16.46 -5.40
CA GLN A 117 6.15 -16.54 -5.35
C GLN A 117 5.69 -16.73 -3.90
N ASP A 118 5.42 -15.63 -3.20
CA ASP A 118 4.87 -15.68 -1.84
C ASP A 118 3.36 -15.38 -1.84
N THR A 119 2.57 -16.43 -2.02
CA THR A 119 1.10 -16.34 -2.04
C THR A 119 0.52 -15.90 -0.71
N ASN A 120 1.18 -16.22 0.42
CA ASN A 120 0.71 -15.90 1.76
C ASN A 120 0.92 -14.42 2.08
N ALA A 121 2.12 -13.88 1.86
CA ALA A 121 2.38 -12.44 2.01
C ALA A 121 1.46 -11.60 1.11
N ASN A 122 1.21 -12.06 -0.13
CA ASN A 122 0.30 -11.41 -1.06
C ASN A 122 -1.16 -11.36 -0.57
N ALA A 123 -1.58 -12.32 0.26
CA ALA A 123 -2.91 -12.32 0.89
C ALA A 123 -2.96 -11.36 2.08
N VAL A 124 -1.92 -11.36 2.91
CA VAL A 124 -1.78 -10.45 4.06
C VAL A 124 -1.79 -8.99 3.62
N LEU A 125 -0.99 -8.65 2.61
CA LEU A 125 -0.91 -7.29 2.05
C LEU A 125 -2.27 -6.79 1.54
N ARG A 126 -3.03 -7.67 0.86
CA ARG A 126 -4.38 -7.36 0.38
C ARG A 126 -5.38 -7.15 1.51
N ALA A 127 -5.24 -7.88 2.61
CA ALA A 127 -6.11 -7.73 3.77
C ALA A 127 -5.79 -6.45 4.55
N GLY A 128 -4.50 -6.16 4.77
CA GLY A 128 -4.04 -4.98 5.51
C GLY A 128 -4.40 -3.67 4.83
N SER A 129 -4.21 -3.58 3.51
CA SER A 129 -4.51 -2.36 2.74
C SER A 129 -5.98 -1.95 2.76
N LYS A 130 -6.90 -2.92 2.89
CA LYS A 130 -8.35 -2.67 3.00
C LYS A 130 -8.79 -2.15 4.36
N ILE A 131 -8.12 -2.57 5.43
CA ILE A 131 -8.54 -2.30 6.81
C ILE A 131 -7.81 -1.08 7.38
N GLY A 132 -6.68 -0.69 6.77
CA GLY A 132 -5.85 0.42 7.21
C GLY A 132 -5.09 0.17 8.52
N ARG A 133 -4.96 -1.11 8.91
CA ARG A 133 -4.16 -1.50 10.07
C ARG A 133 -2.69 -1.64 9.66
N PRO A 134 -1.75 -1.28 10.53
CA PRO A 134 -0.34 -1.51 10.28
C PRO A 134 -0.07 -3.00 10.02
N MET A 135 0.89 -3.28 9.14
CA MET A 135 1.40 -4.60 8.86
C MET A 135 2.86 -4.66 9.31
N GLY A 136 3.12 -5.49 10.30
CA GLY A 136 4.45 -5.65 10.86
C GLY A 136 4.48 -6.72 11.94
N SER A 137 5.70 -7.02 12.39
CA SER A 137 5.96 -7.88 13.55
C SER A 137 5.25 -7.39 14.81
N ASP A 138 5.11 -8.26 15.81
CA ASP A 138 4.51 -7.89 17.10
C ASP A 138 5.26 -6.74 17.79
N GLY A 139 6.60 -6.75 17.74
CA GLY A 139 7.42 -5.68 18.30
C GLY A 139 7.25 -4.35 17.56
N PHE A 140 7.07 -4.40 16.24
CA PHE A 140 6.73 -3.22 15.45
C PHE A 140 5.35 -2.67 15.84
N LEU A 141 4.35 -3.55 15.96
CA LEU A 141 3.00 -3.14 16.37
C LEU A 141 3.01 -2.49 17.75
N GLU A 142 3.70 -3.07 18.73
CA GLU A 142 3.86 -2.50 20.07
C GLU A 142 4.52 -1.11 20.03
N SER A 143 5.55 -0.95 19.20
CA SER A 143 6.23 0.33 19.03
C SER A 143 5.29 1.40 18.48
N ILE A 144 4.49 1.08 17.45
CA ILE A 144 3.53 2.04 16.88
C ILE A 144 2.35 2.30 17.83
N GLU A 145 1.88 1.30 18.59
CA GLU A 145 0.86 1.48 19.62
C GLU A 145 1.36 2.45 20.72
N HIS A 146 2.62 2.31 21.14
CA HIS A 146 3.26 3.22 22.09
C HIS A 146 3.39 4.65 21.54
N LEU A 147 3.89 4.80 20.32
CA LEU A 147 4.07 6.11 19.66
C LEU A 147 2.75 6.85 19.42
N THR A 148 1.69 6.12 19.07
CA THR A 148 0.41 6.73 18.69
C THR A 148 -0.59 6.82 19.84
N GLY A 149 -0.37 6.08 20.93
CA GLY A 149 -1.33 5.91 22.02
C GLY A 149 -2.62 5.19 21.59
N ARG A 150 -2.60 4.47 20.46
CA ARG A 150 -3.77 3.77 19.88
C ARG A 150 -3.64 2.27 20.01
N ASN A 151 -4.75 1.56 20.10
CA ASN A 151 -4.80 0.10 19.97
C ASN A 151 -4.95 -0.27 18.49
N LEU A 152 -3.91 -0.89 17.94
CA LEU A 152 -3.75 -1.21 16.51
C LEU A 152 -3.90 -2.71 16.25
N ARG A 153 -3.89 -3.54 17.30
CA ARG A 153 -4.14 -4.99 17.24
C ARG A 153 -5.60 -5.32 17.01
N LYS A 154 -5.87 -6.41 16.29
CA LYS A 154 -7.24 -6.83 15.92
C LYS A 154 -8.00 -7.28 17.15
N GLY A 155 -8.89 -6.42 17.66
CA GLY A 155 -9.85 -6.79 18.69
C GLY A 155 -10.91 -7.78 18.17
N ARG A 156 -11.64 -8.42 19.10
CA ARG A 156 -12.84 -9.20 18.75
C ARG A 156 -13.90 -8.26 18.15
N ALA A 157 -14.45 -8.64 17.00
CA ALA A 157 -15.57 -7.91 16.41
C ALA A 157 -16.79 -7.98 17.34
N GLY A 158 -17.48 -6.85 17.52
CA GLY A 158 -18.71 -6.76 18.30
C GLY A 158 -18.67 -5.76 19.46
N ARG A 159 -19.84 -5.52 20.06
CA ARG A 159 -20.00 -4.60 21.19
C ARG A 159 -19.13 -5.07 22.38
N PRO A 160 -18.39 -4.17 23.05
CA PRO A 160 -17.66 -4.52 24.27
C PRO A 160 -18.61 -5.14 25.31
N LYS A 161 -18.19 -6.24 25.94
CA LYS A 161 -18.98 -6.83 27.03
C LYS A 161 -19.19 -5.79 28.13
N LYS A 162 -20.45 -5.61 28.54
CA LYS A 162 -20.82 -4.69 29.63
C LYS A 162 -20.06 -5.13 30.88
N LYS A 163 -19.21 -4.26 31.46
CA LYS A 163 -18.58 -4.54 32.77
C LYS A 163 -19.71 -4.78 33.77
N GLY A 164 -19.78 -5.98 34.36
CA GLY A 164 -20.80 -6.33 35.33
C GLY A 164 -20.81 -5.30 36.46
N ARG A 165 -21.98 -4.77 36.82
CA ARG A 165 -22.15 -3.99 38.05
C ARG A 165 -21.70 -4.92 39.18
N ARG A 166 -20.60 -4.58 39.87
CA ARG A 166 -20.30 -5.16 41.18
C ARG A 166 -21.51 -4.84 42.04
N GLY A 167 -22.30 -5.87 42.37
CA GLY A 167 -23.37 -5.76 43.35
C GLY A 167 -22.73 -5.24 44.64
N ARG A 168 -23.24 -4.12 45.15
CA ARG A 168 -23.06 -3.80 46.56
C ARG A 168 -23.89 -4.84 47.31
N LEU A 169 -23.20 -5.68 48.08
CA LEU A 169 -23.80 -6.40 49.21
C LEU A 169 -24.27 -5.37 50.24
#